data_AF-A0A3D1S3B4-F1
#
_entry.id   AF-A0A3D1S3B4-F1
#
_cell.length_a   1.000
_cell.length_b   1.000
_cell.length_c   1.000
_cell.angle_alpha   90.00
_cell.angle_beta   90.00
_cell.angle_gamma   90.00
#
_symmetry.space_group_name_H-M   'P 1'
#
loop_
_entity.id
_entity.type
_entity.pdbx_description
1 polymer ?
#
loop_
_entity_poly.entity_id
_entity_poly.type
_entity_poly.pdbx_seq_one_letter_code
_entity_poly.pdbx_strand_id
1 'polypeptide(L)'
;LATTERLVPLLTELGHNGLMISESGIYTRADIARLAPLVNGFLVGSALMGQNDLTRAVRQLAYGTVKVCGITQAQQALAISQQPVSYMGLIFAAQSKRSVTLAQAQHIVDVAPFNYVGVFVNETIETIVAYVKELQLCAVQLHGDEDQDFITRLRGQLPEYCQIWLALGVSEALPSLLYTDVDMILLDCQVTSAGHTEKGGTGQQFNWSILADIEDKSRIGLAGGLSPENITQALATGVSLLDVNSGVESAPGDKSLSHITQLFSQLRTY
;
A
#
# COMPACT_ATOMS: atom_id res chain seq x y z
N LEU A 1 -2.42 -25.12 -3.43
CA LEU A 1 -0.97 -24.97 -3.18
C LEU A 1 -0.27 -26.31 -2.96
N ALA A 2 -0.60 -27.05 -1.88
CA ALA A 2 0.09 -28.30 -1.49
C ALA A 2 0.24 -29.36 -2.60
N THR A 3 -0.73 -29.46 -3.52
CA THR A 3 -0.64 -30.38 -4.67
C THR A 3 0.52 -30.02 -5.60
N THR A 4 0.69 -28.74 -5.97
CA THR A 4 1.80 -28.28 -6.82
C THR A 4 3.13 -28.55 -6.13
N GLU A 5 3.25 -28.20 -4.85
CA GLU A 5 4.48 -28.40 -4.08
C GLU A 5 4.87 -29.87 -3.95
N ARG A 6 3.89 -30.77 -3.87
CA ARG A 6 4.13 -32.22 -3.81
C ARG A 6 4.45 -32.83 -5.17
N LEU A 7 3.78 -32.41 -6.23
CA LEU A 7 3.85 -33.09 -7.54
C LEU A 7 4.99 -32.58 -8.42
N VAL A 8 5.31 -31.28 -8.39
CA VAL A 8 6.37 -30.72 -9.25
C VAL A 8 7.72 -31.42 -9.02
N PRO A 9 8.22 -31.61 -7.78
CA PRO A 9 9.50 -32.27 -7.59
C PRO A 9 9.54 -33.70 -8.16
N LEU A 10 8.45 -34.45 -8.00
CA LEU A 10 8.33 -35.81 -8.53
C LEU A 10 8.37 -35.84 -10.06
N LEU A 11 7.70 -34.89 -10.72
CA LEU A 11 7.73 -34.79 -12.18
C LEU A 11 9.14 -34.41 -12.68
N THR A 12 9.83 -33.52 -11.98
CA THR A 12 11.22 -33.14 -12.28
C THR A 12 12.17 -34.33 -12.10
N GLU A 13 12.03 -35.11 -11.03
CA GLU A 13 12.81 -36.34 -10.79
C GLU A 13 12.58 -37.40 -11.88
N LEU A 14 11.36 -37.47 -12.43
CA LEU A 14 11.02 -38.35 -13.56
C LEU A 14 11.53 -37.82 -14.92
N GLY A 15 12.25 -36.69 -14.94
CA GLY A 15 12.82 -36.11 -16.15
C GLY A 15 11.82 -35.38 -17.05
N HIS A 16 10.66 -34.98 -16.52
CA HIS A 16 9.68 -34.21 -17.28
C HIS A 16 10.23 -32.81 -17.63
N ASN A 17 10.15 -32.41 -18.88
CA ASN A 17 10.70 -31.14 -19.40
C ASN A 17 9.63 -30.18 -19.97
N GLY A 18 8.35 -30.52 -19.86
CA GLY A 18 7.26 -29.63 -20.25
C GLY A 18 7.05 -28.48 -19.28
N LEU A 19 6.33 -27.45 -19.74
CA LEU A 19 5.94 -26.30 -18.91
C LEU A 19 4.99 -26.77 -17.78
N MET A 20 5.36 -26.44 -16.55
CA MET A 20 4.55 -26.66 -15.35
C MET A 20 3.66 -25.44 -15.12
N ILE A 21 2.35 -25.64 -15.07
CA ILE A 21 1.39 -24.59 -14.74
C ILE A 21 0.70 -24.95 -13.43
N SER A 22 0.71 -24.03 -12.45
CA SER A 22 -0.11 -24.19 -11.26
C SER A 22 -1.52 -23.69 -11.52
N GLU A 23 -2.50 -24.55 -11.29
CA GLU A 23 -3.91 -24.25 -11.48
C GLU A 23 -4.64 -24.32 -10.15
N SER A 24 -5.61 -23.41 -9.97
CA SER A 24 -6.55 -23.39 -8.84
C SER A 24 -5.92 -23.14 -7.46
N GLY A 25 -6.69 -22.50 -6.58
CA GLY A 25 -6.28 -22.25 -5.19
C GLY A 25 -5.18 -21.20 -5.03
N ILE A 26 -5.01 -20.32 -6.02
CA ILE A 26 -4.14 -19.14 -5.99
C ILE A 26 -5.05 -17.93 -5.76
N TYR A 27 -5.00 -17.36 -4.57
CA TYR A 27 -5.86 -16.25 -4.15
C TYR A 27 -5.08 -14.99 -3.83
N THR A 28 -3.82 -15.14 -3.42
CA THR A 28 -2.98 -14.04 -2.94
C THR A 28 -1.67 -13.97 -3.70
N ARG A 29 -0.99 -12.82 -3.62
CA ARG A 29 0.41 -12.73 -4.08
C ARG A 29 1.26 -13.77 -3.33
N ALA A 30 1.09 -13.92 -2.02
CA ALA A 30 1.90 -14.87 -1.24
C ALA A 30 1.84 -16.29 -1.83
N ASP A 31 0.68 -16.70 -2.37
CA ASP A 31 0.53 -17.96 -3.11
C ASP A 31 1.40 -18.03 -4.37
N ILE A 32 1.42 -16.95 -5.16
CA ILE A 32 2.29 -16.83 -6.33
C ILE A 32 3.75 -16.91 -5.92
N ALA A 33 4.19 -16.14 -4.92
CA ALA A 33 5.58 -16.12 -4.48
C ALA A 33 6.05 -17.49 -3.98
N ARG A 34 5.17 -18.21 -3.28
CA ARG A 34 5.43 -19.55 -2.75
C ARG A 34 5.59 -20.60 -3.85
N LEU A 35 4.80 -20.48 -4.92
CA LEU A 35 4.76 -21.49 -5.99
C LEU A 35 5.65 -21.16 -7.18
N ALA A 36 5.97 -19.89 -7.40
CA ALA A 36 6.75 -19.41 -8.54
C ALA A 36 8.07 -20.16 -8.76
N PRO A 37 8.86 -20.49 -7.71
CA PRO A 37 10.10 -21.27 -7.90
C PRO A 37 9.88 -22.68 -8.46
N LEU A 38 8.64 -23.18 -8.43
CA LEU A 38 8.28 -24.54 -8.80
C LEU A 38 7.59 -24.61 -10.17
N VAL A 39 7.04 -23.51 -10.70
CA VAL A 39 6.21 -23.54 -11.91
C VAL A 39 6.61 -22.47 -12.91
N ASN A 40 6.24 -22.68 -14.18
CA ASN A 40 6.49 -21.73 -15.26
C ASN A 40 5.35 -20.71 -15.42
N GLY A 41 4.19 -20.97 -14.81
CA GLY A 41 3.05 -20.08 -14.91
C GLY A 41 1.88 -20.46 -14.02
N PHE A 42 0.85 -19.62 -14.05
CA PHE A 42 -0.33 -19.72 -13.20
C PHE A 42 -1.60 -19.59 -14.04
N LEU A 43 -2.59 -20.40 -13.74
CA LEU A 43 -3.96 -20.22 -14.22
C LEU A 43 -4.85 -19.84 -13.03
N VAL A 44 -5.33 -18.60 -13.04
CA VAL A 44 -6.12 -18.03 -11.94
C VAL A 44 -7.50 -17.64 -12.43
N GLY A 45 -8.53 -18.22 -11.81
CA GLY A 45 -9.94 -17.96 -12.14
C GLY A 45 -10.68 -17.30 -10.98
N SER A 46 -11.22 -18.12 -10.06
CA SER A 46 -12.18 -17.69 -9.03
C SER A 46 -11.74 -16.49 -8.19
N ALA A 47 -10.44 -16.35 -7.89
CA ALA A 47 -9.90 -15.21 -7.13
C ALA A 47 -10.10 -13.86 -7.85
N LEU A 48 -10.11 -13.88 -9.18
CA LEU A 48 -10.22 -12.70 -10.03
C LEU A 48 -11.66 -12.45 -10.51
N MET A 49 -12.42 -13.51 -10.81
CA MET A 49 -13.76 -13.38 -11.42
C MET A 49 -14.81 -12.78 -10.49
N GLY A 50 -14.59 -12.78 -9.18
CA GLY A 50 -15.48 -12.14 -8.20
C GLY A 50 -15.19 -10.65 -7.96
N GLN A 51 -14.21 -10.07 -8.64
CA GLN A 51 -13.74 -8.70 -8.36
C GLN A 51 -14.42 -7.67 -9.27
N ASN A 52 -14.87 -6.57 -8.67
CA ASN A 52 -15.49 -5.45 -9.42
C ASN A 52 -14.48 -4.74 -10.34
N ASP A 53 -13.20 -4.71 -9.94
CA ASP A 53 -12.11 -4.15 -10.72
C ASP A 53 -11.08 -5.25 -11.01
N LEU A 54 -11.25 -5.89 -12.16
CA LEU A 54 -10.39 -6.99 -12.60
C LEU A 54 -8.95 -6.53 -12.84
N THR A 55 -8.75 -5.34 -13.40
CA THR A 55 -7.42 -4.79 -13.66
C THR A 55 -6.65 -4.60 -12.36
N ARG A 56 -7.28 -4.02 -11.34
CA ARG A 56 -6.69 -3.88 -10.01
C ARG A 56 -6.42 -5.23 -9.37
N ALA A 57 -7.36 -6.16 -9.43
CA ALA A 57 -7.20 -7.49 -8.85
C ALA A 57 -6.00 -8.25 -9.46
N VAL A 58 -5.86 -8.21 -10.78
CA VAL A 58 -4.71 -8.82 -11.48
C VAL A 58 -3.41 -8.13 -11.07
N ARG A 59 -3.38 -6.79 -11.00
CA ARG A 59 -2.20 -6.03 -10.56
C ARG A 59 -1.80 -6.38 -9.13
N GLN A 60 -2.75 -6.40 -8.20
CA GLN A 60 -2.50 -6.75 -6.80
C GLN A 60 -2.00 -8.19 -6.65
N LEU A 61 -2.56 -9.12 -7.42
CA LEU A 61 -2.12 -10.50 -7.41
C LEU A 61 -0.68 -10.63 -7.92
N ALA A 62 -0.33 -9.94 -9.01
CA ALA A 62 0.97 -10.04 -9.65
C ALA A 62 2.10 -9.23 -8.97
N TYR A 63 1.77 -8.07 -8.38
CA TYR A 63 2.75 -7.11 -7.86
C TYR A 63 2.62 -6.87 -6.34
N GLY A 64 1.53 -7.33 -5.71
CA GLY A 64 1.16 -6.88 -4.37
C GLY A 64 0.41 -5.55 -4.39
N THR A 65 -0.10 -5.13 -3.24
CA THR A 65 -0.81 -3.86 -3.10
C THR A 65 0.17 -2.76 -2.76
N VAL A 66 0.29 -1.75 -3.64
CA VAL A 66 1.21 -0.64 -3.46
C VAL A 66 0.45 0.70 -3.50
N LYS A 67 0.73 1.57 -2.54
CA LYS A 67 0.32 2.97 -2.56
C LYS A 67 1.51 3.85 -2.89
N VAL A 68 1.33 4.79 -3.82
CA VAL A 68 2.28 5.88 -4.07
C VAL A 68 1.72 7.16 -3.42
N CYS A 69 2.30 7.57 -2.30
CA CYS A 69 1.83 8.69 -1.49
C CYS A 69 2.44 10.03 -1.94
N GLY A 70 1.78 11.15 -1.66
CA GLY A 70 2.31 12.50 -1.87
C GLY A 70 2.31 12.92 -3.34
N ILE A 71 1.22 12.65 -4.06
CA ILE A 71 1.01 13.13 -5.43
C ILE A 71 0.68 14.62 -5.41
N THR A 72 1.40 15.43 -6.18
CA THR A 72 1.22 16.89 -6.22
C THR A 72 0.87 17.43 -7.61
N GLN A 73 1.04 16.63 -8.67
CA GLN A 73 0.87 17.05 -10.07
C GLN A 73 -0.03 16.09 -10.84
N ALA A 74 -0.98 16.64 -11.59
CA ALA A 74 -1.98 15.89 -12.35
C ALA A 74 -1.36 15.02 -13.45
N GLN A 75 -0.37 15.54 -14.16
CA GLN A 75 0.33 14.80 -15.23
C GLN A 75 1.13 13.62 -14.67
N GLN A 76 1.72 13.77 -13.47
CA GLN A 76 2.39 12.67 -12.79
C GLN A 76 1.37 11.62 -12.34
N ALA A 77 0.25 12.03 -11.77
CA ALA A 77 -0.83 11.11 -11.41
C ALA A 77 -1.31 10.28 -12.62
N LEU A 78 -1.50 10.93 -13.77
CA LEU A 78 -1.91 10.25 -15.01
C LEU A 78 -0.85 9.24 -15.49
N ALA A 79 0.44 9.58 -15.42
CA ALA A 79 1.51 8.64 -15.79
C ALA A 79 1.61 7.46 -14.80
N ILE A 80 1.44 7.72 -13.50
CA ILE A 80 1.50 6.71 -12.44
C ILE A 80 0.30 5.76 -12.51
N SER A 81 -0.88 6.20 -12.96
CA SER A 81 -2.07 5.35 -13.04
C SER A 81 -1.94 4.22 -14.07
N GLN A 82 -1.01 4.38 -15.02
CA GLN A 82 -0.64 3.35 -15.99
C GLN A 82 0.31 2.27 -15.41
N GLN A 83 0.89 2.52 -14.24
CA GLN A 83 1.71 1.54 -13.52
C GLN A 83 0.85 0.61 -12.66
N PRO A 84 1.37 -0.53 -12.17
CA PRO A 84 0.66 -1.46 -11.29
C PRO A 84 0.35 -0.94 -9.87
N VAL A 85 0.20 0.37 -9.70
CA VAL A 85 -0.17 1.01 -8.45
C VAL A 85 -1.61 0.64 -8.07
N SER A 86 -1.87 0.50 -6.78
CA SER A 86 -3.22 0.25 -6.25
C SER A 86 -3.89 1.52 -5.75
N TYR A 87 -3.12 2.41 -5.12
CA TYR A 87 -3.61 3.64 -4.50
C TYR A 87 -2.66 4.82 -4.73
N MET A 88 -3.21 6.03 -4.77
CA MET A 88 -2.43 7.28 -4.76
C MET A 88 -2.79 8.13 -3.55
N GLY A 89 -1.78 8.68 -2.88
CA GLY A 89 -2.00 9.53 -1.70
C GLY A 89 -1.98 11.02 -2.03
N LEU A 90 -2.98 11.76 -1.55
CA LEU A 90 -3.03 13.22 -1.56
C LEU A 90 -2.84 13.71 -0.12
N ILE A 91 -1.85 14.57 0.13
CA ILE A 91 -1.50 15.01 1.48
C ILE A 91 -2.12 16.39 1.73
N PHE A 92 -2.96 16.51 2.77
CA PHE A 92 -3.63 17.75 3.19
C PHE A 92 -3.05 18.32 4.48
N ALA A 93 -1.78 18.03 4.77
CA ALA A 93 -1.06 18.55 5.93
C ALA A 93 -0.20 19.73 5.51
N ALA A 94 -0.58 20.96 5.89
CA ALA A 94 0.07 22.20 5.43
C ALA A 94 1.59 22.28 5.69
N GLN A 95 2.09 21.60 6.73
CA GLN A 95 3.52 21.55 7.05
C GLN A 95 4.33 20.62 6.13
N SER A 96 3.65 19.74 5.37
CA SER A 96 4.31 18.82 4.46
C SER A 96 4.80 19.53 3.20
N LYS A 97 6.03 19.24 2.79
CA LYS A 97 6.58 19.65 1.48
C LYS A 97 5.80 19.07 0.29
N ARG A 98 4.92 18.11 0.55
CA ARG A 98 4.11 17.37 -0.42
C ARG A 98 2.62 17.70 -0.29
N SER A 99 2.29 18.74 0.46
CA SER A 99 0.91 19.17 0.67
C SER A 99 0.29 19.68 -0.62
N VAL A 100 -1.00 19.41 -0.81
CA VAL A 100 -1.82 19.96 -1.88
C VAL A 100 -3.02 20.70 -1.29
N THR A 101 -3.46 21.74 -1.98
CA THR A 101 -4.76 22.37 -1.71
C THR A 101 -5.89 21.51 -2.26
N LEU A 102 -7.12 21.74 -1.76
CA LEU A 102 -8.32 21.07 -2.28
C LEU A 102 -8.50 21.28 -3.79
N ALA A 103 -8.29 22.50 -4.29
CA ALA A 103 -8.40 22.80 -5.71
C ALA A 103 -7.36 22.05 -6.57
N GLN A 104 -6.12 21.94 -6.08
CA GLN A 104 -5.08 21.14 -6.74
C GLN A 104 -5.43 19.65 -6.72
N ALA A 105 -5.90 19.14 -5.58
CA ALA A 105 -6.36 17.76 -5.46
C ALA A 105 -7.51 17.46 -6.42
N GLN A 106 -8.50 18.35 -6.53
CA GLN A 106 -9.62 18.20 -7.48
C GLN A 106 -9.10 18.09 -8.91
N HIS A 107 -8.18 18.98 -9.31
CA HIS A 107 -7.57 18.91 -10.64
C HIS A 107 -6.83 17.59 -10.89
N ILE A 108 -6.12 17.06 -9.89
CA ILE A 108 -5.42 15.77 -9.98
C ILE A 108 -6.44 14.62 -10.20
N VAL A 109 -7.50 14.57 -9.39
CA VAL A 109 -8.54 13.54 -9.47
C VAL A 109 -9.26 13.59 -10.82
N ASP A 110 -9.57 14.79 -11.31
CA ASP A 110 -10.27 14.99 -12.59
C ASP A 110 -9.43 14.51 -13.79
N VAL A 111 -8.13 14.83 -13.79
CA VAL A 111 -7.21 14.46 -14.88
C VAL A 111 -6.87 12.97 -14.84
N ALA A 112 -6.76 12.40 -13.65
CA ALA A 112 -6.38 11.00 -13.45
C ALA A 112 -7.31 10.31 -12.44
N PRO A 113 -8.54 9.94 -12.82
CA PRO A 113 -9.45 9.20 -11.95
C PRO A 113 -8.81 7.91 -11.45
N PHE A 114 -8.73 7.74 -10.13
CA PHE A 114 -8.01 6.63 -9.49
C PHE A 114 -8.49 6.41 -8.05
N ASN A 115 -7.99 5.36 -7.40
CA ASN A 115 -8.24 5.12 -5.97
C ASN A 115 -7.36 6.06 -5.12
N TYR A 116 -7.90 7.22 -4.75
CA TYR A 116 -7.18 8.22 -3.95
C TYR A 116 -7.42 8.06 -2.45
N VAL A 117 -6.34 8.21 -1.68
CA VAL A 117 -6.32 8.25 -0.22
C VAL A 117 -5.94 9.66 0.23
N GLY A 118 -6.80 10.32 1.01
CA GLY A 118 -6.49 11.62 1.61
C GLY A 118 -5.74 11.45 2.92
N VAL A 119 -4.58 12.08 3.08
CA VAL A 119 -3.77 12.04 4.30
C VAL A 119 -4.00 13.32 5.11
N PHE A 120 -4.44 13.16 6.35
CA PHE A 120 -4.79 14.25 7.26
C PHE A 120 -3.98 14.15 8.55
N VAL A 121 -3.70 15.30 9.16
CA VAL A 121 -2.97 15.39 10.42
C VAL A 121 -3.73 16.35 11.33
N ASN A 122 -4.43 15.81 12.33
CA ASN A 122 -5.19 16.57 13.32
C ASN A 122 -6.23 17.53 12.68
N GLU A 123 -6.81 17.11 11.55
CA GLU A 123 -7.82 17.89 10.84
C GLU A 123 -9.22 17.63 11.41
N THR A 124 -10.15 18.56 11.22
CA THR A 124 -11.53 18.40 11.72
C THR A 124 -12.30 17.33 10.93
N ILE A 125 -13.23 16.63 11.61
CA ILE A 125 -14.09 15.63 10.96
C ILE A 125 -14.89 16.27 9.82
N GLU A 126 -15.38 17.49 10.01
CA GLU A 126 -16.15 18.25 9.04
C GLU A 126 -15.36 18.47 7.75
N THR A 127 -14.10 18.92 7.85
CA THR A 127 -13.19 19.08 6.70
C THR A 127 -12.92 17.74 6.03
N ILE A 128 -12.57 16.70 6.79
CA ILE A 128 -12.27 15.37 6.25
C ILE A 128 -13.45 14.83 5.44
N VAL A 129 -14.66 14.88 6.01
CA VAL A 129 -15.89 14.41 5.36
C VAL A 129 -16.22 15.22 4.11
N ALA A 130 -15.99 16.53 4.13
CA ALA A 130 -16.16 17.39 2.95
C ALA A 130 -15.20 16.95 1.82
N TYR A 131 -13.93 16.75 2.13
CA TYR A 131 -12.90 16.37 1.14
C TYR A 131 -13.17 14.97 0.57
N VAL A 132 -13.62 14.03 1.40
CA VAL A 132 -14.01 12.68 0.94
C VAL A 132 -15.13 12.74 -0.08
N LYS A 133 -16.15 13.59 0.16
CA LYS A 133 -17.28 13.74 -0.75
C LYS A 133 -16.90 14.47 -2.03
N GLU A 134 -16.11 15.53 -1.93
CA GLU A 134 -15.71 16.33 -3.09
C GLU A 134 -14.77 15.54 -4.02
N LEU A 135 -13.75 14.90 -3.45
CA LEU A 135 -12.72 14.20 -4.20
C LEU A 135 -13.02 12.71 -4.43
N GLN A 136 -14.14 12.20 -3.91
CA GLN A 136 -14.52 10.78 -3.95
C GLN A 136 -13.39 9.86 -3.44
N LEU A 137 -12.76 10.24 -2.31
CA LEU A 137 -11.65 9.50 -1.73
C LEU A 137 -12.11 8.09 -1.34
N CYS A 138 -11.33 7.07 -1.70
CA CYS A 138 -11.63 5.69 -1.30
C CYS A 138 -11.21 5.39 0.14
N ALA A 139 -10.30 6.20 0.69
CA ALA A 139 -9.86 6.11 2.07
C ALA A 139 -9.41 7.46 2.62
N VAL A 140 -9.49 7.60 3.94
CA VAL A 140 -8.82 8.65 4.70
C VAL A 140 -7.72 8.03 5.54
N GLN A 141 -6.54 8.62 5.52
CA GLN A 141 -5.38 8.22 6.31
C GLN A 141 -5.16 9.26 7.41
N LEU A 142 -5.44 8.88 8.66
CA LEU A 142 -5.19 9.68 9.85
C LEU A 142 -3.73 9.50 10.26
N HIS A 143 -2.99 10.59 10.36
CA HIS A 143 -1.54 10.59 10.56
C HIS A 143 -1.09 11.55 11.67
N GLY A 144 -2.02 12.01 12.50
CA GLY A 144 -1.78 12.87 13.64
C GLY A 144 -1.82 12.10 14.96
N ASP A 145 -2.57 12.64 15.91
CA ASP A 145 -2.80 12.13 17.25
C ASP A 145 -4.30 11.82 17.46
N GLU A 146 -5.01 11.47 16.39
CA GLU A 146 -6.43 11.12 16.43
C GLU A 146 -6.66 9.86 17.29
N ASP A 147 -7.56 9.96 18.26
CA ASP A 147 -7.87 8.88 19.20
C ASP A 147 -9.07 8.02 18.75
N GLN A 148 -9.42 7.02 19.58
CA GLN A 148 -10.53 6.12 19.27
C GLN A 148 -11.90 6.83 19.24
N ASP A 149 -12.11 7.88 20.04
CA ASP A 149 -13.37 8.65 19.98
C ASP A 149 -13.50 9.38 18.65
N PHE A 150 -12.40 10.03 18.23
CA PHE A 150 -12.33 10.68 16.92
C PHE A 150 -12.63 9.70 15.79
N ILE A 151 -11.97 8.54 15.78
CA ILE A 151 -12.15 7.50 14.75
C ILE A 151 -13.61 7.03 14.71
N THR A 152 -14.22 6.76 15.87
CA THR A 152 -15.62 6.29 15.96
C THR A 152 -16.60 7.34 15.42
N ARG A 153 -16.40 8.61 15.80
CA ARG A 153 -17.23 9.73 15.33
C ARG A 153 -17.05 10.01 13.84
N LEU A 154 -15.83 9.89 13.34
CA LEU A 154 -15.53 10.00 11.91
C LEU A 154 -16.21 8.88 11.13
N ARG A 155 -16.11 7.64 11.60
CA ARG A 155 -16.75 6.47 10.97
C ARG A 155 -18.26 6.68 10.80
N GLY A 156 -18.93 7.24 11.80
CA GLY A 156 -20.37 7.53 11.73
C GLY A 156 -20.77 8.60 10.71
N GLN A 157 -19.83 9.36 10.16
CA GLN A 157 -20.08 10.45 9.21
C GLN A 157 -19.52 10.19 7.80
N LEU A 158 -18.59 9.24 7.67
CA LEU A 158 -18.04 8.86 6.38
C LEU A 158 -19.02 8.02 5.57
N PRO A 159 -18.99 8.14 4.23
CA PRO A 159 -19.67 7.18 3.36
C PRO A 159 -19.17 5.74 3.60
N GLU A 160 -20.05 4.75 3.47
CA GLU A 160 -19.75 3.34 3.73
C GLU A 160 -18.59 2.79 2.88
N TYR A 161 -18.41 3.33 1.67
CA TYR A 161 -17.31 2.92 0.78
C TYR A 161 -15.94 3.46 1.22
N CYS A 162 -15.90 4.49 2.06
CA CYS A 162 -14.66 5.16 2.43
C CYS A 162 -14.01 4.46 3.62
N GLN A 163 -12.78 3.98 3.42
CA GLN A 163 -12.01 3.34 4.47
C GLN A 163 -11.37 4.36 5.42
N ILE A 164 -11.08 3.94 6.65
CA ILE A 164 -10.25 4.67 7.61
C ILE A 164 -8.95 3.91 7.78
N TRP A 165 -7.85 4.56 7.47
CA TRP A 165 -6.49 4.06 7.68
C TRP A 165 -5.85 4.86 8.80
N LEU A 166 -5.23 4.19 9.76
CA LEU A 166 -4.56 4.83 10.89
C LEU A 166 -3.05 4.64 10.77
N ALA A 167 -2.29 5.73 10.67
CA ALA A 167 -0.85 5.66 10.64
C ALA A 167 -0.29 5.75 12.06
N LEU A 168 0.58 4.80 12.40
CA LEU A 168 1.23 4.71 13.70
C LEU A 168 2.75 4.73 13.52
N GLY A 169 3.41 5.57 14.34
CA GLY A 169 4.85 5.65 14.39
C GLY A 169 5.45 4.44 15.11
N VAL A 170 6.51 3.88 14.54
CA VAL A 170 7.25 2.75 15.09
C VAL A 170 8.70 3.15 15.32
N SER A 171 9.17 2.95 16.54
CA SER A 171 10.58 3.11 16.92
C SER A 171 11.20 1.74 17.22
N GLU A 172 11.38 1.39 18.50
CA GLU A 172 11.98 0.11 18.91
C GLU A 172 10.95 -1.02 19.06
N ALA A 173 9.71 -0.68 19.39
CA ALA A 173 8.62 -1.63 19.63
C ALA A 173 7.36 -1.26 18.85
N LEU A 174 6.52 -2.26 18.60
CA LEU A 174 5.23 -2.04 17.96
C LEU A 174 4.28 -1.27 18.90
N PRO A 175 3.51 -0.30 18.36
CA PRO A 175 2.45 0.34 19.11
C PRO A 175 1.29 -0.64 19.34
N SER A 176 0.34 -0.26 20.19
CA SER A 176 -0.93 -0.97 20.28
C SER A 176 -1.60 -0.97 18.90
N LEU A 177 -2.08 -2.14 18.47
CA LEU A 177 -2.83 -2.30 17.22
C LEU A 177 -4.33 -2.48 17.47
N LEU A 178 -4.78 -2.32 18.72
CA LEU A 178 -6.16 -2.56 19.15
C LEU A 178 -7.04 -1.33 18.89
N TYR A 179 -7.39 -1.12 17.62
CA TYR A 179 -8.32 -0.07 17.19
C TYR A 179 -9.57 -0.66 16.54
N THR A 180 -10.73 -0.12 16.90
CA THR A 180 -12.01 -0.42 16.24
C THR A 180 -12.30 0.62 15.16
N ASP A 181 -13.15 0.28 14.20
CA ASP A 181 -13.56 1.16 13.10
C ASP A 181 -12.43 1.67 12.19
N VAL A 182 -11.26 1.04 12.27
CA VAL A 182 -10.14 1.21 11.34
C VAL A 182 -10.17 0.05 10.35
N ASP A 183 -9.89 0.28 9.08
CA ASP A 183 -9.77 -0.77 8.07
C ASP A 183 -8.31 -1.22 7.89
N MET A 184 -7.37 -0.29 8.03
CA MET A 184 -5.93 -0.55 7.86
C MET A 184 -5.09 0.23 8.87
N ILE A 185 -4.07 -0.39 9.42
CA ILE A 185 -3.04 0.26 10.24
C ILE A 185 -1.77 0.35 9.40
N LEU A 186 -1.29 1.57 9.18
CA LEU A 186 -0.05 1.85 8.45
C LEU A 186 1.09 2.10 9.44
N LEU A 187 2.10 1.23 9.44
CA LEU A 187 3.26 1.35 10.31
C LEU A 187 4.35 2.16 9.60
N ASP A 188 4.66 3.34 10.12
CA ASP A 188 5.69 4.24 9.59
C ASP A 188 6.84 4.40 10.60
N CYS A 189 8.05 4.63 10.11
CA CYS A 189 9.21 4.85 10.97
C CYS A 189 9.06 6.20 11.70
N GLN A 190 9.20 6.15 13.03
CA GLN A 190 9.25 7.31 13.89
C GLN A 190 10.70 7.61 14.27
N VAL A 191 11.17 8.81 13.95
CA VAL A 191 12.52 9.26 14.30
C VAL A 191 12.41 10.35 15.35
N THR A 192 13.11 10.18 16.47
CA THR A 192 13.25 11.23 17.48
C THR A 192 14.69 11.75 17.45
N SER A 193 14.85 13.03 17.11
CA SER A 193 16.15 13.71 17.09
C SER A 193 16.06 15.04 17.82
N ALA A 194 17.00 15.28 18.75
CA ALA A 194 17.10 16.54 19.51
C ALA A 194 15.77 17.01 20.15
N GLY A 195 15.01 16.08 20.74
CA GLY A 195 13.74 16.37 21.41
C GLY A 195 12.54 16.61 20.49
N HIS A 196 12.72 16.46 19.17
CA HIS A 196 11.63 16.52 18.19
C HIS A 196 11.36 15.11 17.64
N THR A 197 10.10 14.71 17.64
CA THR A 197 9.66 13.41 17.14
C THR A 197 8.94 13.61 15.81
N GLU A 198 9.56 13.15 14.73
CA GLU A 198 8.98 13.15 13.39
C GLU A 198 8.31 11.79 13.14
N LYS A 199 7.01 11.81 12.88
CA LYS A 199 6.23 10.65 12.42
C LYS A 199 6.12 10.74 10.89
N GLY A 200 6.85 9.87 10.18
CA GLY A 200 6.84 9.80 8.72
C GLY A 200 7.65 10.89 8.00
N GLY A 201 7.88 10.69 6.70
CA GLY A 201 8.60 11.64 5.84
C GLY A 201 10.12 11.73 6.05
N THR A 202 10.69 10.93 6.95
CA THR A 202 12.13 10.90 7.29
C THR A 202 12.97 10.12 6.28
N GLY A 203 12.34 9.25 5.50
CA GLY A 203 13.03 8.32 4.60
C GLY A 203 13.76 7.17 5.34
N GLN A 204 13.60 7.05 6.66
CA GLN A 204 14.20 5.99 7.45
C GLN A 204 13.28 4.78 7.58
N GLN A 205 13.88 3.63 7.86
CA GLN A 205 13.20 2.35 8.08
C GLN A 205 13.35 1.98 9.55
N PHE A 206 12.30 1.40 10.14
CA PHE A 206 12.43 0.69 11.41
C PHE A 206 12.79 -0.78 11.15
N ASN A 207 13.17 -1.52 12.20
CA ASN A 207 13.47 -2.94 12.06
C ASN A 207 12.19 -3.76 11.79
N TRP A 208 11.97 -4.18 10.53
CA TRP A 208 10.78 -4.95 10.14
C TRP A 208 10.71 -6.35 10.76
N SER A 209 11.78 -6.87 11.36
CA SER A 209 11.74 -8.18 12.03
C SER A 209 10.71 -8.23 13.15
N ILE A 210 10.37 -7.08 13.76
CA ILE A 210 9.33 -6.99 14.80
C ILE A 210 7.93 -7.36 14.29
N LEU A 211 7.72 -7.38 12.96
CA LEU A 211 6.46 -7.80 12.35
C LEU A 211 6.32 -9.32 12.32
N ALA A 212 7.40 -10.09 12.54
CA ALA A 212 7.37 -11.55 12.46
C ALA A 212 6.32 -12.17 13.40
N ASP A 213 6.16 -11.58 14.59
CA ASP A 213 5.28 -12.09 15.65
C ASP A 213 3.79 -11.74 15.44
N ILE A 214 3.45 -10.97 14.41
CA ILE A 214 2.06 -10.65 14.08
C ILE A 214 1.47 -11.79 13.24
N GLU A 215 0.51 -12.52 13.78
CA GLU A 215 -0.16 -13.62 13.07
C GLU A 215 -0.96 -13.13 11.85
N ASP A 216 -1.86 -12.16 12.06
CA ASP A 216 -2.70 -11.59 11.01
C ASP A 216 -2.21 -10.20 10.59
N LYS A 217 -1.61 -10.14 9.40
CA LYS A 217 -1.12 -8.91 8.76
C LYS A 217 -2.06 -8.37 7.69
N SER A 218 -3.26 -8.93 7.54
CA SER A 218 -4.23 -8.59 6.48
C SER A 218 -4.70 -7.13 6.53
N ARG A 219 -4.59 -6.49 7.69
CA ARG A 219 -4.91 -5.08 7.92
C ARG A 219 -3.69 -4.21 8.19
N ILE A 220 -2.48 -4.72 7.99
CA ILE A 220 -1.25 -3.97 8.23
C ILE A 220 -0.67 -3.51 6.90
N GLY A 221 -0.37 -2.23 6.81
CA GLY A 221 0.46 -1.65 5.77
C GLY A 221 1.82 -1.23 6.34
N LEU A 222 2.82 -1.20 5.47
CA LEU A 222 4.19 -0.79 5.80
C LEU A 222 4.55 0.49 5.04
N ALA A 223 5.01 1.48 5.77
CA ALA A 223 5.56 2.74 5.26
C ALA A 223 6.97 2.96 5.84
N GLY A 224 7.56 4.13 5.55
CA GLY A 224 8.85 4.54 6.09
C GLY A 224 10.03 4.02 5.26
N GLY A 225 10.64 4.91 4.48
CA GLY A 225 11.90 4.63 3.78
C GLY A 225 11.83 3.53 2.71
N LEU A 226 10.64 3.19 2.22
CA LEU A 226 10.48 2.21 1.13
C LEU A 226 10.95 2.80 -0.21
N SER A 227 11.74 2.01 -0.93
CA SER A 227 12.38 2.38 -2.21
C SER A 227 12.57 1.13 -3.09
N PRO A 228 12.95 1.27 -4.37
CA PRO A 228 13.22 0.12 -5.23
C PRO A 228 14.25 -0.86 -4.65
N GLU A 229 15.20 -0.38 -3.85
CA GLU A 229 16.29 -1.18 -3.29
C GLU A 229 15.84 -2.15 -2.19
N ASN A 230 14.76 -1.84 -1.48
CA ASN A 230 14.30 -2.61 -0.32
C ASN A 230 12.89 -3.19 -0.45
N ILE A 231 12.17 -2.88 -1.53
CA ILE A 231 10.74 -3.21 -1.65
C ILE A 231 10.47 -4.72 -1.61
N THR A 232 11.42 -5.56 -2.06
CA THR A 232 11.28 -7.02 -2.04
C THR A 232 11.36 -7.57 -0.62
N GLN A 233 12.22 -6.99 0.22
CA GLN A 233 12.30 -7.34 1.65
C GLN A 233 11.05 -6.84 2.39
N ALA A 234 10.58 -5.64 2.06
CA ALA A 234 9.33 -5.10 2.61
C ALA A 234 8.14 -5.99 2.26
N LEU A 235 8.04 -6.44 1.02
CA LEU A 235 7.02 -7.38 0.56
C LEU A 235 7.10 -8.73 1.31
N ALA A 236 8.31 -9.24 1.58
CA ALA A 236 8.52 -10.51 2.26
C ALA A 236 8.01 -10.51 3.72
N THR A 237 7.74 -9.35 4.32
CA THR A 237 7.13 -9.25 5.65
C THR A 237 5.68 -9.75 5.69
N GLY A 238 5.02 -9.87 4.53
CA GLY A 238 3.65 -10.37 4.41
C GLY A 238 2.56 -9.35 4.76
N VAL A 239 2.91 -8.07 4.87
CA VAL A 239 1.94 -6.98 5.04
C VAL A 239 1.00 -6.85 3.82
N SER A 240 -0.20 -6.32 4.07
CA SER A 240 -1.24 -6.17 3.05
C SER A 240 -1.02 -5.01 2.08
N LEU A 241 -0.25 -4.00 2.48
CA LEU A 241 0.01 -2.78 1.71
C LEU A 241 1.46 -2.33 1.89
N LEU A 242 2.10 -1.90 0.80
CA LEU A 242 3.37 -1.16 0.82
C LEU A 242 3.09 0.30 0.43
N ASP A 243 3.42 1.26 1.30
CA ASP A 243 3.24 2.70 1.07
C ASP A 243 4.59 3.36 0.79
N VAL A 244 4.81 3.75 -0.47
CA VAL A 244 6.04 4.39 -0.93
C VAL A 244 5.80 5.88 -1.13
N ASN A 245 6.74 6.71 -0.66
CA ASN A 245 6.65 8.16 -0.81
C ASN A 245 7.96 8.75 -1.35
N SER A 246 8.93 9.03 -0.49
CA SER A 246 10.20 9.68 -0.86
C SER A 246 11.15 8.78 -1.63
N GLY A 247 11.11 7.46 -1.43
CA GLY A 247 11.99 6.52 -2.14
C GLY A 247 11.70 6.38 -3.63
N VAL A 248 10.63 7.01 -4.14
CA VAL A 248 10.29 7.07 -5.57
C VAL A 248 10.19 8.50 -6.09
N GLU A 249 10.83 9.45 -5.41
CA GLU A 249 10.91 10.86 -5.80
C GLU A 249 12.23 11.20 -6.50
N SER A 250 12.21 12.24 -7.34
CA SER A 250 13.40 12.97 -7.79
C SER A 250 13.68 14.17 -6.88
N ALA A 251 12.63 14.78 -6.34
CA ALA A 251 12.66 15.83 -5.31
C ALA A 251 11.38 15.74 -4.45
N PRO A 252 11.32 16.35 -3.25
CA PRO A 252 10.10 16.32 -2.43
C PRO A 252 8.87 16.79 -3.21
N GLY A 253 7.87 15.90 -3.38
CA GLY A 253 6.65 16.17 -4.14
C GLY A 253 6.75 15.91 -5.64
N ASP A 254 7.94 15.59 -6.16
CA ASP A 254 8.20 15.32 -7.58
C ASP A 254 8.48 13.82 -7.78
N LYS A 255 7.47 13.07 -8.23
CA LYS A 255 7.54 11.61 -8.41
C LYS A 255 8.32 11.22 -9.66
N SER A 256 9.25 10.29 -9.49
CA SER A 256 10.05 9.73 -10.58
C SER A 256 9.38 8.50 -11.17
N LEU A 257 8.90 8.60 -12.41
CA LEU A 257 8.30 7.45 -13.10
C LEU A 257 9.32 6.32 -13.31
N SER A 258 10.61 6.64 -13.48
CA SER A 258 11.66 5.63 -13.60
C SER A 258 11.85 4.86 -12.28
N HIS A 259 11.85 5.54 -11.13
CA HIS A 259 11.93 4.86 -9.83
C HIS A 259 10.70 4.00 -9.57
N ILE A 260 9.50 4.49 -9.91
CA ILE A 260 8.25 3.71 -9.78
C ILE A 260 8.30 2.46 -10.67
N THR A 261 8.75 2.60 -11.92
CA THR A 261 8.91 1.47 -12.84
C THR A 261 9.91 0.45 -12.32
N GLN A 262 11.06 0.91 -11.80
CA GLN A 262 12.07 0.06 -11.17
C GLN A 262 11.49 -0.68 -9.95
N LEU A 263 10.72 0.01 -9.11
CA LEU A 263 10.05 -0.57 -7.94
C LEU A 263 9.13 -1.74 -8.34
N PHE A 264 8.28 -1.54 -9.36
CA PHE A 264 7.39 -2.60 -9.82
C PHE A 264 8.12 -3.73 -10.55
N SER A 265 9.25 -3.44 -11.21
CA SER A 265 10.12 -4.48 -11.76
C SER A 265 10.63 -5.40 -10.65
N GLN A 266 11.06 -4.85 -9.52
CA GLN A 266 11.51 -5.64 -8.36
C GLN A 266 10.37 -6.47 -7.76
N LEU A 267 9.17 -5.90 -7.65
CA LEU A 267 7.98 -6.60 -7.16
C LEU A 267 7.50 -7.74 -8.07
N ARG A 268 7.93 -7.76 -9.33
CA ARG A 268 7.61 -8.79 -10.32
C ARG A 268 8.70 -9.87 -10.44
N THR A 269 9.73 -9.82 -9.62
CA THR A 269 10.75 -10.87 -9.53
C THR A 269 10.29 -11.94 -8.53
N TYR A 270 10.20 -13.19 -8.97
CA TYR A 270 9.88 -14.39 -8.18
C TYR A 270 10.54 -15.61 -8.79
#